data_AF-A0A7X6TMW0-F1
#
_entry.id   AF-A0A7X6TMW0-F1
#
_cell.length_a   1.000
_cell.length_b   1.000
_cell.length_c   1.000
_cell.angle_alpha   90.00
_cell.angle_beta   90.00
_cell.angle_gamma   90.00
#
_symmetry.space_group_name_H-M   'P 1'
#
loop_
_entity.id
_entity.type
_entity.pdbx_description
1 polymer ?
#
loop_
_entity_poly.entity_id
_entity_poly.type
_entity_poly.pdbx_seq_one_letter_code
_entity_poly.pdbx_strand_id
1 'polypeptide(L)'
;MIKKFKPYDEVLEILDLAASMLGLEENDYIRLRNPERELKVFIPVEMDDGSIEVFPGYRVQHSGVRGPYKGGIRFHQDVNMNEIKALAAEMSFKCALVNLPYGGAKGGVKVDVSKLSKRELERLTRGYAALLYPVVGPDIDIPAPDVNTNAEIMGWFMDAYSNLNGKLTPGVVTGKPIELGGSLGRNEATGRGVMLMVRETCKRLAMPFKDARIAVQGCGN
;
A
#
# COMPACT_ATOMS: atom_id res chain seq x y z
N MET A 1 32.65 -3.74 -4.06
CA MET A 1 31.49 -2.84 -3.87
C MET A 1 30.31 -3.69 -3.42
N ILE A 2 29.78 -3.46 -2.22
CA ILE A 2 28.59 -4.20 -1.72
C ILE A 2 27.39 -3.74 -2.54
N LYS A 3 26.74 -4.66 -3.25
CA LYS A 3 25.56 -4.36 -4.07
C LYS A 3 24.45 -3.90 -3.11
N LYS A 4 23.99 -2.66 -3.24
CA LYS A 4 22.93 -2.12 -2.37
C LYS A 4 21.66 -2.95 -2.59
N PHE A 5 21.13 -3.50 -1.51
CA PHE A 5 19.93 -4.34 -1.51
C PHE A 5 18.75 -3.62 -2.18
N LYS A 6 18.04 -4.34 -3.05
CA LYS A 6 16.90 -3.84 -3.81
C LYS A 6 15.72 -4.79 -3.63
N PRO A 7 14.74 -4.46 -2.79
CA PRO A 7 13.55 -5.30 -2.57
C PRO A 7 12.87 -5.79 -3.85
N TYR A 8 12.87 -4.99 -4.93
CA TYR A 8 12.23 -5.42 -6.18
C TYR A 8 12.97 -6.57 -6.86
N ASP A 9 14.30 -6.65 -6.72
CA ASP A 9 15.08 -7.73 -7.34
C ASP A 9 14.71 -9.09 -6.70
N GLU A 10 14.47 -9.13 -5.38
CA GLU A 10 13.97 -10.34 -4.70
C GLU A 10 12.59 -10.77 -5.19
N VAL A 11 11.68 -9.81 -5.43
CA VAL A 11 10.36 -10.11 -5.99
C VAL A 11 10.48 -10.75 -7.37
N LEU A 12 11.42 -10.29 -8.20
CA LEU A 12 11.67 -10.89 -9.51
C LEU A 12 12.25 -12.29 -9.41
N GLU A 13 13.15 -12.54 -8.47
CA GLU A 13 13.69 -13.89 -8.20
C GLU A 13 12.59 -14.86 -7.76
N ILE A 14 11.68 -14.43 -6.88
CA ILE A 14 10.53 -15.22 -6.45
C ILE A 14 9.57 -15.48 -7.61
N LEU A 15 9.32 -14.47 -8.46
CA LEU A 15 8.47 -14.59 -9.64
C LEU A 15 9.05 -15.61 -10.64
N ASP A 16 10.36 -15.53 -10.93
CA ASP A 16 11.04 -16.48 -11.83
C ASP A 16 11.00 -17.90 -11.29
N LEU A 17 11.23 -18.08 -9.98
CA LEU A 17 11.11 -19.39 -9.32
C LEU A 17 9.70 -19.95 -9.45
N ALA A 18 8.67 -19.13 -9.17
CA ALA A 18 7.28 -19.56 -9.29
C ALA A 18 6.91 -19.92 -10.74
N ALA A 19 7.35 -19.13 -11.71
CA ALA A 19 7.14 -19.42 -13.13
C ALA A 19 7.80 -20.74 -13.55
N SER A 20 9.04 -20.98 -13.12
CA SER A 20 9.76 -22.23 -13.35
C SER A 20 9.04 -23.44 -12.74
N MET A 21 8.53 -23.33 -11.51
CA MET A 21 7.77 -24.39 -10.85
C MET A 21 6.45 -24.73 -11.57
N LEU A 22 5.87 -23.75 -12.27
CA LEU A 22 4.64 -23.91 -13.05
C LEU A 22 4.89 -24.34 -14.50
N GLY A 23 6.15 -24.38 -14.95
CA GLY A 23 6.51 -24.67 -16.34
C GLY A 23 6.03 -23.59 -17.32
N LEU A 24 5.99 -22.34 -16.87
CA LEU A 24 5.61 -21.20 -17.72
C LEU A 24 6.77 -20.77 -18.61
N GLU A 25 6.45 -20.37 -19.83
CA GLU A 25 7.40 -19.73 -20.74
C GLU A 25 7.54 -18.25 -20.36
N GLU A 26 8.68 -17.62 -20.68
CA GLU A 26 8.94 -16.22 -20.30
C GLU A 26 7.80 -15.27 -20.74
N ASN A 27 7.28 -15.48 -21.95
CA ASN A 27 6.19 -14.68 -22.51
C ASN A 27 4.90 -14.71 -21.68
N ASP A 28 4.67 -15.75 -20.87
CA ASP A 28 3.47 -15.89 -20.05
C ASP A 28 3.47 -14.92 -18.86
N TYR A 29 4.65 -14.58 -18.33
CA TYR A 29 4.80 -13.83 -17.08
C TYR A 29 5.70 -12.61 -17.16
N ILE A 30 6.39 -12.36 -18.29
CA ILE A 30 7.31 -11.23 -18.48
C ILE A 30 6.68 -9.88 -18.13
N ARG A 31 5.38 -9.71 -18.38
CA ARG A 31 4.66 -8.49 -18.02
C ARG A 31 4.62 -8.25 -16.50
N LEU A 32 4.65 -9.29 -15.68
CA LEU A 32 4.68 -9.20 -14.22
C LEU A 32 6.07 -8.85 -13.68
N ARG A 33 7.10 -8.82 -14.54
CA ARG A 33 8.43 -8.31 -14.17
C ARG A 33 8.49 -6.78 -14.16
N ASN A 34 7.51 -6.10 -14.74
CA ASN A 34 7.46 -4.64 -14.82
C ASN A 34 6.10 -4.11 -14.34
N PRO A 35 6.08 -3.04 -13.53
CA PRO A 35 4.81 -2.39 -13.23
C PRO A 35 4.22 -1.73 -14.49
N GLU A 36 2.90 -1.79 -14.63
CA GLU A 36 2.15 -1.14 -15.71
C GLU A 36 2.27 0.39 -15.67
N ARG A 37 2.47 0.99 -14.48
CA ARG A 37 2.73 2.43 -14.33
C ARG A 37 3.55 2.73 -13.08
N GLU A 38 4.54 3.60 -13.23
CA GLU A 38 5.27 4.24 -12.12
C GLU A 38 5.04 5.76 -12.18
N LEU A 39 4.52 6.34 -11.10
CA LEU A 39 4.34 7.78 -10.96
C LEU A 39 5.20 8.29 -9.80
N LYS A 40 6.04 9.29 -10.08
CA LYS A 40 6.78 10.07 -9.08
C LYS A 40 6.29 11.51 -9.13
N VAL A 41 5.96 12.05 -7.97
CA VAL A 41 5.47 13.42 -7.79
C VAL A 41 6.29 14.14 -6.74
N PHE A 42 6.20 15.46 -6.73
CA PHE A 42 6.86 16.32 -5.75
C PHE A 42 5.79 17.22 -5.14
N ILE A 43 5.60 17.12 -3.82
CA ILE A 43 4.48 17.72 -3.11
C ILE A 43 5.01 18.93 -2.35
N PRO A 44 4.80 20.17 -2.83
CA PRO A 44 5.13 21.36 -2.06
C PRO A 44 4.15 21.51 -0.89
N VAL A 45 4.68 21.75 0.30
CA VAL A 45 3.92 21.98 1.53
C VAL A 45 4.46 23.24 2.20
N GLU A 46 3.57 24.19 2.46
CA GLU A 46 3.87 25.32 3.34
C GLU A 46 3.82 24.83 4.79
N MET A 47 4.98 24.90 5.45
CA MET A 47 5.21 24.49 6.83
C MET A 47 4.61 25.53 7.79
N ASP A 48 4.46 25.18 9.06
CA ASP A 48 3.85 26.05 10.05
C ASP A 48 4.71 27.29 10.38
N ASP A 49 6.00 27.27 10.07
CA ASP A 49 6.91 28.44 10.14
C ASP A 49 6.87 29.34 8.87
N GLY A 50 6.05 28.98 7.88
CA GLY A 50 5.91 29.70 6.61
C GLY A 50 6.94 29.32 5.54
N SER A 51 7.91 28.44 5.84
CA SER A 51 8.80 27.88 4.82
C SER A 51 8.06 26.91 3.90
N ILE A 52 8.62 26.62 2.72
CA ILE A 52 8.09 25.60 1.81
C ILE A 52 9.06 24.43 1.75
N GLU A 53 8.58 23.24 2.11
CA GLU A 53 9.29 21.98 1.90
C GLU A 53 8.65 21.19 0.74
N VAL A 54 9.47 20.44 0.00
CA VAL A 54 9.01 19.64 -1.15
C VAL A 54 9.27 18.17 -0.89
N PHE A 55 8.20 17.40 -0.73
CA PHE A 55 8.28 15.97 -0.39
C PHE A 55 8.17 15.08 -1.64
N PRO A 56 9.10 14.14 -1.87
CA PRO A 56 8.95 13.13 -2.92
C PRO A 56 7.82 12.15 -2.62
N GLY A 57 6.87 12.03 -3.54
CA GLY A 57 5.77 11.06 -3.51
C GLY A 57 5.86 10.05 -4.65
N TYR A 58 5.30 8.87 -4.43
CA TYR A 58 5.33 7.74 -5.36
C TYR A 58 3.96 7.06 -5.43
N ARG A 59 3.53 6.62 -6.61
CA ARG A 59 2.44 5.66 -6.78
C ARG A 59 2.80 4.69 -7.90
N VAL A 60 2.90 3.41 -7.57
CA VAL A 60 3.18 2.34 -8.53
C VAL A 60 1.93 1.49 -8.67
N GLN A 61 1.52 1.29 -9.92
CA GLN A 61 0.43 0.40 -10.33
C GLN A 61 1.09 -0.78 -11.05
N HIS A 62 1.15 -1.93 -10.38
CA HIS A 62 1.94 -3.05 -10.83
C HIS A 62 1.23 -3.87 -11.91
N SER A 63 0.08 -4.47 -11.58
CA SER A 63 -0.76 -5.11 -12.59
C SER A 63 -2.24 -4.98 -12.29
N GLY A 64 -3.01 -4.53 -13.29
CA GLY A 64 -4.46 -4.32 -13.25
C GLY A 64 -5.28 -5.42 -13.92
N VAL A 65 -4.67 -6.54 -14.30
CA VAL A 65 -5.35 -7.56 -15.12
C VAL A 65 -6.54 -8.23 -14.45
N ARG A 66 -6.60 -8.27 -13.12
CA ARG A 66 -7.75 -8.83 -12.38
C ARG A 66 -8.78 -7.78 -11.95
N GLY A 67 -8.55 -6.50 -12.24
CA GLY A 67 -9.42 -5.40 -11.85
C GLY A 67 -8.64 -4.16 -11.38
N PRO A 68 -9.32 -3.17 -10.78
CA PRO A 68 -8.71 -1.94 -10.28
C PRO A 68 -7.51 -2.19 -9.38
N TYR A 69 -6.55 -1.28 -9.38
CA TYR A 69 -5.36 -1.45 -8.53
C TYR A 69 -5.72 -1.24 -7.05
N LYS A 70 -5.05 -1.99 -6.17
CA LYS A 70 -5.27 -1.89 -4.72
C LYS A 70 -3.95 -1.83 -3.98
N GLY A 71 -3.79 -0.85 -3.09
CA GLY A 71 -2.52 -0.67 -2.39
C GLY A 71 -2.46 0.42 -1.35
N GLY A 72 -1.78 0.16 -0.24
CA GLY A 72 -1.57 1.15 0.83
C GLY A 72 -0.70 2.34 0.43
N ILE A 73 -0.70 3.39 1.25
CA ILE A 73 0.18 4.56 1.18
C ILE A 73 1.05 4.59 2.43
N ARG A 74 2.37 4.56 2.26
CA ARG A 74 3.35 4.60 3.36
C ARG A 74 3.97 5.99 3.51
N PHE A 75 4.01 6.53 4.73
CA PHE A 75 4.75 7.76 5.03
C PHE A 75 5.98 7.42 5.87
N HIS A 76 7.17 7.40 5.24
CA HIS A 76 8.39 7.05 5.96
C HIS A 76 9.62 7.67 5.30
N GLN A 77 10.64 8.03 6.08
CA GLN A 77 11.83 8.72 5.62
C GLN A 77 12.69 7.91 4.65
N ASP A 78 12.55 6.58 4.67
CA ASP A 78 13.32 5.66 3.81
C ASP A 78 12.57 5.24 2.53
N VAL A 79 11.33 5.73 2.33
CA VAL A 79 10.54 5.43 1.13
C VAL A 79 11.33 5.77 -0.12
N ASN A 80 11.38 4.79 -1.03
CA ASN A 80 12.02 4.94 -2.33
C ASN A 80 11.28 4.10 -3.40
N MET A 81 11.53 4.40 -4.67
CA MET A 81 10.82 3.75 -5.78
C MET A 81 10.98 2.22 -5.78
N ASN A 82 12.17 1.70 -5.47
CA ASN A 82 12.41 0.26 -5.55
C ASN A 82 11.59 -0.51 -4.50
N GLU A 83 11.49 0.01 -3.28
CA GLU A 83 10.60 -0.52 -2.24
C GLU A 83 9.13 -0.45 -2.66
N ILE A 84 8.67 0.70 -3.17
CA ILE A 84 7.26 0.86 -3.58
C ILE A 84 6.88 -0.09 -4.72
N LYS A 85 7.79 -0.35 -5.67
CA LYS A 85 7.60 -1.36 -6.72
C LYS A 85 7.43 -2.77 -6.14
N ALA A 86 8.30 -3.16 -5.21
CA ALA A 86 8.24 -4.48 -4.57
C ALA A 86 6.89 -4.69 -3.88
N LEU A 87 6.50 -3.72 -3.04
CA LEU A 87 5.23 -3.77 -2.32
C LEU A 87 4.01 -3.72 -3.25
N ALA A 88 4.10 -3.06 -4.42
CA ALA A 88 3.01 -3.04 -5.40
C ALA A 88 2.83 -4.41 -6.08
N ALA A 89 3.93 -5.10 -6.39
CA ALA A 89 3.93 -6.45 -6.93
C ALA A 89 3.38 -7.47 -5.92
N GLU A 90 3.80 -7.40 -4.66
CA GLU A 90 3.23 -8.20 -3.57
C GLU A 90 1.71 -7.99 -3.43
N MET A 91 1.22 -6.76 -3.63
CA MET A 91 -0.22 -6.50 -3.64
C MET A 91 -0.95 -7.19 -4.80
N SER A 92 -0.34 -7.27 -5.99
CA SER A 92 -0.91 -8.04 -7.11
C SER A 92 -1.04 -9.52 -6.75
N PHE A 93 0.03 -10.11 -6.20
CA PHE A 93 0.05 -11.53 -5.83
C PHE A 93 -0.89 -11.82 -4.66
N LYS A 94 -0.91 -10.96 -3.64
CA LYS A 94 -1.81 -11.09 -2.49
C LYS A 94 -3.27 -11.05 -2.93
N CYS A 95 -3.67 -10.09 -3.78
CA CYS A 95 -5.05 -10.02 -4.26
C CYS A 95 -5.43 -11.24 -5.10
N ALA A 96 -4.50 -11.78 -5.90
CA ALA A 96 -4.68 -13.04 -6.62
C ALA A 96 -4.85 -14.24 -5.68
N LEU A 97 -3.97 -14.37 -4.68
CA LEU A 97 -3.95 -15.48 -3.75
C LEU A 97 -5.26 -15.63 -2.97
N VAL A 98 -5.84 -14.51 -2.51
CA VAL A 98 -7.13 -14.52 -1.80
C VAL A 98 -8.34 -14.26 -2.70
N ASN A 99 -8.15 -14.39 -4.02
CA ASN A 99 -9.18 -14.29 -5.05
C ASN A 99 -10.04 -13.00 -5.00
N LEU A 100 -9.44 -11.86 -4.69
CA LEU A 100 -10.12 -10.55 -4.76
C LEU A 100 -10.06 -9.99 -6.19
N PRO A 101 -11.10 -9.33 -6.73
CA PRO A 101 -11.10 -8.78 -8.10
C PRO A 101 -10.30 -7.47 -8.19
N TYR A 102 -9.05 -7.50 -7.72
CA TYR A 102 -8.13 -6.37 -7.72
C TYR A 102 -6.79 -6.74 -8.30
N GLY A 103 -6.18 -5.73 -8.93
CA GLY A 103 -4.77 -5.66 -9.21
C GLY A 103 -3.94 -5.27 -8.00
N GLY A 104 -2.68 -4.90 -8.25
CA GLY A 104 -1.74 -4.48 -7.21
C GLY A 104 -1.22 -3.08 -7.44
N ALA A 105 -1.22 -2.26 -6.39
CA ALA A 105 -0.54 -0.98 -6.36
C ALA A 105 0.14 -0.77 -5.01
N LYS A 106 0.98 0.27 -4.93
CA LYS A 106 1.47 0.82 -3.68
C LYS A 106 1.81 2.29 -3.87
N GLY A 107 1.62 3.09 -2.84
CA GLY A 107 2.09 4.47 -2.80
C GLY A 107 2.95 4.72 -1.57
N GLY A 108 3.67 5.83 -1.61
CA GLY A 108 4.34 6.34 -0.43
C GLY A 108 4.88 7.73 -0.62
N VAL A 109 5.17 8.40 0.49
CA VAL A 109 5.80 9.70 0.54
C VAL A 109 7.04 9.58 1.42
N LYS A 110 8.16 10.12 0.92
CA LYS A 110 9.42 10.14 1.66
C LYS A 110 9.38 11.28 2.68
N VAL A 111 8.96 10.95 3.90
CA VAL A 111 8.71 11.92 4.98
C VAL A 111 8.88 11.27 6.35
N ASP A 112 9.44 12.01 7.31
CA ASP A 112 9.46 11.63 8.72
C ASP A 112 8.25 12.27 9.43
N VAL A 113 7.18 11.50 9.63
CA VAL A 113 5.93 12.01 10.21
C VAL A 113 6.09 12.56 11.63
N SER A 114 7.15 12.18 12.36
CA SER A 114 7.40 12.68 13.72
C SER A 114 7.83 14.14 13.75
N LYS A 115 8.24 14.68 12.60
CA LYS A 115 8.69 16.07 12.44
C LYS A 115 7.60 16.99 11.91
N LEU A 116 6.44 16.45 11.53
CA LEU A 116 5.34 17.25 11.02
C LEU A 116 4.30 17.47 12.11
N SER A 117 3.79 18.69 12.15
CA SER A 117 2.55 18.99 12.83
C SER A 117 1.38 18.27 12.15
N LYS A 118 0.26 18.13 12.87
CA LYS A 118 -0.96 17.56 12.29
C LYS A 118 -1.45 18.36 11.06
N ARG A 119 -1.27 19.69 11.07
CA ARG A 119 -1.69 20.56 9.97
C ARG A 119 -0.81 20.38 8.74
N GLU A 120 0.51 20.26 8.94
CA GLU A 120 1.45 19.99 7.85
C GLU A 120 1.21 18.61 7.24
N LEU A 121 0.94 17.60 8.08
CA LEU A 121 0.60 16.25 7.64
C LEU A 121 -0.71 16.20 6.83
N GLU A 122 -1.72 16.96 7.24
CA GLU A 122 -2.96 17.13 6.48
C GLU A 122 -2.69 17.81 5.12
N ARG A 123 -1.96 18.93 5.10
CA ARG A 123 -1.59 19.63 3.85
C ARG A 123 -0.83 18.70 2.89
N LEU A 124 0.15 17.95 3.41
CA LEU A 124 0.90 16.95 2.66
C LEU A 124 -0.02 15.90 2.04
N THR A 125 -0.94 15.34 2.84
CA THR A 125 -1.89 14.31 2.41
C THR A 125 -2.80 14.83 1.29
N ARG A 126 -3.33 16.06 1.45
CA ARG A 126 -4.21 16.70 0.46
C ARG A 126 -3.48 17.01 -0.84
N GLY A 127 -2.26 17.56 -0.75
CA GLY A 127 -1.41 17.81 -1.91
C GLY A 127 -1.05 16.52 -2.67
N TYR A 128 -0.74 15.46 -1.94
CA TYR A 128 -0.50 14.14 -2.52
C TYR A 128 -1.75 13.58 -3.22
N ALA A 129 -2.92 13.65 -2.59
CA ALA A 129 -4.19 13.23 -3.20
C ALA A 129 -4.48 13.99 -4.51
N ALA A 130 -4.23 15.30 -4.53
CA ALA A 130 -4.41 16.12 -5.72
C ALA A 130 -3.49 15.71 -6.88
N LEU A 131 -2.22 15.42 -6.59
CA LEU A 131 -1.26 14.96 -7.60
C LEU A 131 -1.55 13.54 -8.10
N LEU A 132 -2.22 12.71 -7.29
CA LEU A 132 -2.65 11.36 -7.68
C LEU A 132 -4.03 11.29 -8.35
N TYR A 133 -4.82 12.36 -8.29
CA TYR A 133 -6.18 12.41 -8.84
C TYR A 133 -6.31 11.82 -10.27
N PRO A 134 -5.40 12.08 -11.24
CA PRO A 134 -5.53 11.55 -12.59
C PRO A 134 -5.41 10.03 -12.72
N VAL A 135 -4.86 9.35 -11.71
CA VAL A 135 -4.55 7.91 -11.76
C VAL A 135 -5.23 7.10 -10.66
N VAL A 136 -6.00 7.75 -9.79
CA VAL A 136 -6.71 7.16 -8.65
C VAL A 136 -8.22 7.33 -8.82
N GLY A 137 -8.97 6.35 -8.34
CA GLY A 137 -10.43 6.35 -8.46
C GLY A 137 -11.04 5.02 -8.01
N PRO A 138 -12.33 4.99 -7.67
CA PRO A 138 -13.01 3.79 -7.16
C PRO A 138 -12.93 2.59 -8.11
N ASP A 139 -12.89 2.85 -9.42
CA ASP A 139 -12.81 1.83 -10.48
C ASP A 139 -11.45 1.81 -11.19
N ILE A 140 -10.45 2.52 -10.65
CA ILE A 140 -9.13 2.68 -11.26
C ILE A 140 -8.05 2.16 -10.30
N ASP A 141 -7.85 2.84 -9.18
CA ASP A 141 -6.84 2.53 -8.17
C ASP A 141 -7.31 3.06 -6.82
N ILE A 142 -7.34 2.19 -5.81
CA ILE A 142 -7.96 2.46 -4.52
C ILE A 142 -6.90 2.38 -3.41
N PRO A 143 -6.41 3.52 -2.90
CA PRO A 143 -5.49 3.54 -1.78
C PRO A 143 -6.03 2.95 -0.44
N ALA A 144 -5.11 2.77 0.51
CA ALA A 144 -5.36 2.28 1.86
C ALA A 144 -4.30 2.82 2.84
N PRO A 145 -4.46 2.62 4.15
CA PRO A 145 -3.39 2.80 5.11
C PRO A 145 -2.23 1.82 4.88
N ASP A 146 -1.06 2.23 5.33
CA ASP A 146 0.17 1.46 5.52
C ASP A 146 0.96 2.12 6.67
N VAL A 147 2.26 1.84 6.80
CA VAL A 147 3.11 2.40 7.86
C VAL A 147 2.97 3.94 7.92
N ASN A 148 2.65 4.42 9.13
CA ASN A 148 2.42 5.82 9.49
C ASN A 148 1.29 6.52 8.74
N THR A 149 0.36 5.75 8.14
CA THR A 149 -0.92 6.29 7.68
C THR A 149 -2.06 5.53 8.35
N ASN A 150 -3.22 6.18 8.49
CA ASN A 150 -4.31 5.66 9.31
C ASN A 150 -5.67 6.14 8.77
N ALA A 151 -6.73 5.92 9.54
CA ALA A 151 -8.08 6.31 9.15
C ALA A 151 -8.25 7.81 8.93
N GLU A 152 -7.64 8.64 9.76
CA GLU A 152 -7.70 10.10 9.60
C GLU A 152 -7.07 10.54 8.27
N ILE A 153 -5.88 10.01 7.94
CA ILE A 153 -5.21 10.30 6.65
C ILE A 153 -6.07 9.84 5.47
N MET A 154 -6.73 8.69 5.57
CA MET A 154 -7.66 8.25 4.52
C MET A 154 -8.89 9.16 4.41
N GLY A 155 -9.35 9.74 5.52
CA GLY A 155 -10.40 10.75 5.54
C GLY A 155 -9.98 12.00 4.75
N TRP A 156 -8.81 12.57 5.04
CA TRP A 156 -8.28 13.73 4.31
C TRP A 156 -8.05 13.44 2.83
N PHE A 157 -7.54 12.26 2.50
CA PHE A 157 -7.36 11.85 1.10
C PHE A 157 -8.70 11.79 0.37
N MET A 158 -9.72 11.15 0.97
CA MET A 158 -11.05 11.02 0.39
C MET A 158 -11.72 12.37 0.19
N ASP A 159 -11.59 13.28 1.16
CA ASP A 159 -12.12 14.64 1.09
C ASP A 159 -11.45 15.45 -0.02
N ALA A 160 -10.11 15.48 -0.07
CA ALA A 160 -9.37 16.17 -1.12
C ALA A 160 -9.71 15.65 -2.53
N TYR A 161 -9.77 14.33 -2.69
CA TYR A 161 -10.18 13.72 -3.94
C TYR A 161 -11.62 14.08 -4.32
N SER A 162 -12.56 14.00 -3.37
CA SER A 162 -13.98 14.30 -3.62
C SER A 162 -14.21 15.74 -4.05
N ASN A 163 -13.46 16.68 -3.46
CA ASN A 163 -13.49 18.10 -3.85
C ASN A 163 -13.02 18.30 -5.30
N LEU A 164 -11.95 17.61 -5.73
CA LEU A 164 -11.47 17.66 -7.12
C LEU A 164 -12.42 16.96 -8.10
N ASN A 165 -13.02 15.86 -7.68
CA ASN A 165 -13.98 15.10 -8.48
C ASN A 165 -15.34 15.80 -8.62
N GLY A 166 -15.59 16.85 -7.84
CA GLY A 166 -16.87 17.56 -7.78
C GLY A 166 -18.02 16.75 -7.16
N LYS A 167 -17.73 15.62 -6.51
CA LYS A 167 -18.72 14.78 -5.82
C LYS A 167 -18.09 13.94 -4.71
N LEU A 168 -18.87 13.69 -3.65
CA LEU A 168 -18.48 12.79 -2.58
C LEU A 168 -18.19 11.38 -3.15
N THR A 169 -16.96 10.91 -3.00
CA THR A 169 -16.49 9.64 -3.57
C THR A 169 -15.85 8.74 -2.51
N PRO A 170 -16.65 8.13 -1.61
CA PRO A 170 -16.11 7.35 -0.48
C PRO A 170 -15.29 6.13 -0.94
N GLY A 171 -15.62 5.56 -2.10
CA GLY A 171 -14.96 4.38 -2.65
C GLY A 171 -13.52 4.59 -3.12
N VAL A 172 -13.04 5.84 -3.19
CA VAL A 172 -11.68 6.13 -3.68
C VAL A 172 -10.58 5.59 -2.78
N VAL A 173 -10.84 5.46 -1.47
CA VAL A 173 -9.90 4.86 -0.52
C VAL A 173 -10.61 3.93 0.46
N THR A 174 -9.89 2.93 0.93
CA THR A 174 -10.35 2.04 2.02
C THR A 174 -9.67 2.43 3.33
N GLY A 175 -10.24 2.04 4.47
CA GLY A 175 -9.63 2.37 5.77
C GLY A 175 -9.91 3.74 6.28
N LYS A 176 -11.05 4.30 5.87
CA LYS A 176 -11.59 5.55 6.38
C LYS A 176 -12.19 5.35 7.78
N PRO A 177 -12.45 6.46 8.51
CA PRO A 177 -13.28 6.44 9.73
C PRO A 177 -14.67 5.87 9.43
N ILE A 178 -15.33 5.32 10.45
CA ILE A 178 -16.64 4.67 10.30
C ILE A 178 -17.68 5.67 9.80
N GLU A 179 -17.62 6.89 10.32
CA GLU A 179 -18.47 8.04 9.99
C GLU A 179 -18.36 8.45 8.51
N LEU A 180 -17.25 8.08 7.86
CA LEU A 180 -16.96 8.37 6.45
C LEU A 180 -17.12 7.14 5.54
N GLY A 181 -17.88 6.12 5.97
CA GLY A 181 -18.07 4.88 5.22
C GLY A 181 -16.90 3.90 5.37
N GLY A 182 -16.25 3.92 6.53
CA GLY A 182 -15.32 2.88 6.96
C GLY A 182 -16.04 1.56 7.25
N SER A 183 -15.29 0.45 7.23
CA SER A 183 -15.82 -0.88 7.53
C SER A 183 -15.47 -1.30 8.95
N LEU A 184 -16.46 -1.80 9.69
CA LEU A 184 -16.25 -2.39 11.02
C LEU A 184 -15.31 -3.59 10.95
N GLY A 185 -14.49 -3.76 11.99
CA GLY A 185 -13.50 -4.84 12.07
C GLY A 185 -12.25 -4.64 11.20
N ARG A 186 -12.16 -3.53 10.45
CA ARG A 186 -10.99 -3.27 9.60
C ARG A 186 -9.69 -3.11 10.38
N ASN A 187 -9.70 -2.40 11.51
CA ASN A 187 -8.49 -2.16 12.30
C ASN A 187 -7.80 -3.48 12.71
N GLU A 188 -8.59 -4.50 13.04
CA GLU A 188 -8.07 -5.78 13.52
C GLU A 188 -7.85 -6.80 12.39
N ALA A 189 -8.27 -6.50 11.16
CA ALA A 189 -8.38 -7.48 10.09
C ALA A 189 -7.06 -8.20 9.77
N THR A 190 -5.95 -7.45 9.69
CA THR A 190 -4.63 -8.01 9.38
C THR A 190 -4.13 -8.91 10.50
N GLY A 191 -4.17 -8.41 11.75
CA GLY A 191 -3.74 -9.18 12.93
C GLY A 191 -4.59 -10.44 13.14
N ARG A 192 -5.92 -10.33 12.96
CA ARG A 192 -6.83 -11.48 13.00
C ARG A 192 -6.51 -12.48 11.90
N GLY A 193 -6.21 -12.02 10.69
CA GLY A 193 -5.78 -12.87 9.58
C GLY A 193 -4.51 -13.68 9.92
N VAL A 194 -3.49 -13.03 10.49
CA VAL A 194 -2.26 -13.72 10.95
C VAL A 194 -2.59 -14.78 12.00
N MET A 195 -3.41 -14.44 13.00
CA MET A 195 -3.83 -15.41 14.03
C MET A 195 -4.54 -16.63 13.41
N LEU A 196 -5.46 -16.40 12.46
CA LEU A 196 -6.17 -17.47 11.78
C LEU A 196 -5.20 -18.37 11.00
N MET A 197 -4.24 -17.79 10.27
CA MET A 197 -3.22 -18.57 9.55
C MET A 197 -2.36 -19.40 10.50
N VAL A 198 -1.89 -18.83 11.61
CA VAL A 198 -1.11 -19.57 12.63
C VAL A 198 -1.93 -20.73 13.20
N ARG A 199 -3.20 -20.49 13.53
CA ARG A 199 -4.11 -21.53 14.05
C ARG A 199 -4.26 -22.70 13.06
N GLU A 200 -4.48 -22.42 11.78
CA GLU A 200 -4.60 -23.48 10.77
C GLU A 200 -3.26 -24.21 10.51
N THR A 201 -2.14 -23.49 10.54
CA THR A 201 -0.79 -24.09 10.47
C THR A 201 -0.52 -25.03 11.64
N CYS A 202 -0.84 -24.62 12.87
CA CYS A 202 -0.71 -25.48 14.05
C CYS A 202 -1.50 -26.78 13.89
N LYS A 203 -2.74 -26.71 13.40
CA LYS A 203 -3.53 -27.92 13.10
C LYS A 203 -2.84 -28.81 12.06
N ARG A 204 -2.33 -28.22 10.97
CA ARG A 204 -1.69 -28.97 9.88
C ARG A 204 -0.40 -29.67 10.33
N LEU A 205 0.32 -29.06 11.26
CA LEU A 205 1.56 -29.57 11.86
C LEU A 205 1.32 -30.42 13.12
N ALA A 206 0.06 -30.67 13.50
CA ALA A 206 -0.32 -31.36 14.73
C ALA A 206 0.30 -30.74 16.01
N MET A 207 0.52 -29.43 16.01
CA MET A 207 1.00 -28.67 17.17
C MET A 207 -0.18 -28.13 18.00
N PRO A 208 -0.15 -28.22 19.34
CA PRO A 208 -1.18 -27.63 20.18
C PRO A 208 -1.15 -26.11 20.06
N PHE A 209 -2.29 -25.51 19.70
CA PHE A 209 -2.45 -24.06 19.66
C PHE A 209 -2.67 -23.47 21.05
N LYS A 210 -3.41 -24.20 21.90
CA LYS A 210 -3.59 -23.85 23.31
C LYS A 210 -2.24 -23.94 24.03
N ASP A 211 -1.93 -22.94 24.85
CA ASP A 211 -0.69 -22.84 25.64
C ASP A 211 0.60 -22.71 24.81
N ALA A 212 0.49 -22.48 23.50
CA ALA A 212 1.63 -22.20 22.65
C ALA A 212 2.30 -20.88 23.06
N ARG A 213 3.64 -20.89 23.12
CA ARG A 213 4.43 -19.68 23.31
C ARG A 213 4.58 -18.94 21.98
N ILE A 214 4.27 -17.64 21.97
CA ILE A 214 4.30 -16.81 20.78
C ILE A 214 5.25 -15.64 21.03
N ALA A 215 6.10 -15.34 20.04
CA ALA A 215 6.90 -14.13 20.00
C ALA A 215 6.39 -13.24 18.85
N VAL A 216 6.17 -11.96 19.12
CA VAL A 216 5.70 -10.98 18.12
C VAL A 216 6.72 -9.84 18.06
N GLN A 217 7.13 -9.48 16.87
CA GLN A 217 7.99 -8.31 16.62
C GLN A 217 7.14 -7.20 15.99
N GLY A 218 7.06 -6.05 16.69
CA GLY A 218 6.22 -4.92 16.30
C GLY A 218 4.82 -5.00 16.91
N CYS A 219 4.38 -3.89 17.53
CA CYS A 219 3.08 -3.78 18.21
C CYS A 219 2.22 -2.63 17.63
N GLY A 220 2.28 -2.45 16.30
CA GLY A 220 1.50 -1.44 15.56
C GLY A 220 0.15 -1.97 15.03
N ASN A 221 -0.53 -1.19 14.18
CA ASN A 221 -1.83 -1.47 13.55
C ASN A 221 -1.85 -1.03 12.08
#